data_AF-A0A1S3XCU0-F1
#
_entry.id   AF-A0A1S3XCU0-F1
#
_cell.length_a   1.000
_cell.length_b   1.000
_cell.length_c   1.000
_cell.angle_alpha   90.00
_cell.angle_beta   90.00
_cell.angle_gamma   90.00
#
_symmetry.space_group_name_H-M   'P 1'
#
loop_
_entity.id
_entity.type
_entity.pdbx_description
1 polymer ?
#
loop_
_entity_poly.entity_id
_entity_poly.type
_entity_poly.pdbx_seq_one_letter_code
_entity_poly.pdbx_strand_id
1 'polypeptide(L)'
;MVFRHQIINVYDQKYESGASFWPDVNRRILIGLGISQLLLIGLLSTKDTAKSTPLLIVLIVLTIWFHKLCKGRFESVFVKFPLEDAVVKDTVERTTEPNFNLKEYLRDAYLHPVLKMVEFEVPKEIDEENNPLVATKRTTQRSSKTVSNGTAEDGL
;
A
#
# COMPACT_ATOMS: atom_id res chain seq x y z
N MET A 1 10.23 -27.54 -3.94
CA MET A 1 9.13 -28.53 -4.04
C MET A 1 8.39 -28.69 -2.71
N VAL A 2 9.10 -28.78 -1.58
CA VAL A 2 8.51 -28.97 -0.22
C VAL A 2 7.47 -27.91 0.17
N PHE A 3 7.77 -26.61 0.03
CA PHE A 3 6.83 -25.55 0.43
C PHE A 3 5.48 -25.57 -0.31
N ARG A 4 5.48 -25.95 -1.60
CA ARG A 4 4.24 -26.06 -2.38
C ARG A 4 3.32 -27.14 -1.81
N HIS A 5 3.88 -28.30 -1.45
CA HIS A 5 3.11 -29.39 -0.83
C HIS A 5 2.62 -29.01 0.57
N GLN A 6 3.45 -28.32 1.36
CA GLN A 6 3.06 -27.85 2.70
C GLN A 6 1.91 -26.84 2.67
N ILE A 7 1.89 -25.91 1.71
CA ILE A 7 0.81 -24.92 1.56
C ILE A 7 -0.52 -25.60 1.21
N ILE A 8 -0.49 -26.68 0.41
CA ILE A 8 -1.72 -27.38 -0.01
C ILE A 8 -2.25 -28.30 1.09
N ASN A 9 -1.36 -29.00 1.80
CA ASN A 9 -1.75 -30.12 2.65
C ASN A 9 -1.74 -29.82 4.15
N VAL A 10 -0.98 -28.81 4.60
CA VAL A 10 -0.69 -28.64 6.04
C VAL A 10 -0.97 -27.22 6.53
N TYR A 11 -0.53 -26.19 5.83
CA TYR A 11 -0.63 -24.82 6.32
C TYR A 11 -1.98 -24.20 5.96
N ASP A 12 -2.76 -23.88 6.99
CA ASP A 12 -3.96 -23.05 6.86
C ASP A 12 -3.63 -21.57 7.08
N GLN A 13 -4.07 -20.72 6.15
CA GLN A 13 -3.76 -19.29 6.14
C GLN A 13 -4.75 -18.52 7.02
N LYS A 14 -4.34 -18.20 8.25
CA LYS A 14 -5.19 -17.47 9.22
C LYS A 14 -5.53 -16.02 8.82
N TYR A 15 -4.67 -15.39 8.02
CA TYR A 15 -4.84 -14.00 7.60
C TYR A 15 -4.61 -13.88 6.10
N GLU A 16 -5.60 -13.34 5.39
CA GLU A 16 -5.48 -13.01 3.98
C GLU A 16 -5.00 -11.56 3.83
N SER A 17 -3.74 -11.39 3.43
CA SER A 17 -3.12 -10.07 3.30
C SER A 17 -3.05 -9.55 1.85
N GLY A 18 -3.65 -10.25 0.88
CA GLY A 18 -3.66 -9.84 -0.54
C GLY A 18 -2.27 -9.58 -1.14
N ALA A 19 -1.24 -10.31 -0.70
CA ALA A 19 0.17 -10.09 -1.09
C ALA A 19 0.71 -8.67 -0.83
N SER A 20 0.14 -7.92 0.12
CA SER A 20 0.56 -6.55 0.47
C SER A 20 2.04 -6.45 0.92
N PHE A 21 2.68 -7.55 1.32
CA PHE A 21 4.11 -7.60 1.67
C PHE A 21 5.07 -7.57 0.46
N TRP A 22 4.57 -7.69 -0.77
CA TRP A 22 5.40 -7.77 -1.97
C TRP A 22 6.31 -6.55 -2.20
N PRO A 23 5.85 -5.30 -2.01
CA PRO A 23 6.70 -4.11 -2.16
C PRO A 23 7.90 -4.13 -1.19
N ASP A 24 7.72 -4.65 0.02
CA ASP A 24 8.79 -4.78 1.00
C ASP A 24 9.84 -5.81 0.58
N VAL A 25 9.40 -6.96 0.06
CA VAL A 25 10.32 -8.01 -0.44
C VAL A 25 11.11 -7.47 -1.63
N ASN A 26 10.44 -6.84 -2.60
CA ASN A 26 11.12 -6.26 -3.76
C ASN A 26 12.13 -5.18 -3.36
N ARG A 27 11.79 -4.33 -2.37
CA ARG A 27 12.74 -3.34 -1.83
C ARG A 27 13.99 -4.00 -1.27
N ARG A 28 13.86 -5.09 -0.51
CA ARG A 28 15.01 -5.83 0.05
C ARG A 28 15.88 -6.46 -1.04
N ILE A 29 15.26 -7.01 -2.10
CA ILE A 29 15.99 -7.59 -3.24
C ILE A 29 16.81 -6.50 -3.95
N LEU A 30 16.23 -5.32 -4.20
CA LEU A 30 16.93 -4.21 -4.83
C LEU A 30 18.10 -3.67 -4.00
N ILE A 31 17.96 -3.65 -2.67
CA ILE A 31 19.06 -3.30 -1.76
C ILE A 31 20.18 -4.34 -1.87
N GLY A 32 19.85 -5.63 -1.86
CA GLY A 32 20.82 -6.71 -2.04
C GLY A 32 21.55 -6.62 -3.39
N LEU A 33 20.83 -6.29 -4.46
CA LEU A 33 21.40 -6.05 -5.78
C LEU A 33 22.36 -4.86 -5.78
N GLY A 34 22.01 -3.75 -5.13
CA GLY A 34 22.89 -2.59 -4.99
C GLY A 34 24.17 -2.89 -4.22
N ILE A 35 24.08 -3.66 -3.12
CA ILE A 35 25.24 -4.13 -2.36
C ILE A 35 26.13 -5.01 -3.23
N SER A 36 25.56 -5.93 -4.02
CA SER A 36 26.31 -6.79 -4.94
C SER A 36 27.07 -5.97 -5.99
N GLN A 37 26.48 -4.91 -6.54
CA GLN A 37 27.14 -4.03 -7.50
C GLN A 37 28.31 -3.26 -6.87
N LEU A 38 28.14 -2.77 -5.64
CA LEU A 38 29.20 -2.09 -4.89
C LEU A 38 30.37 -3.05 -4.60
N LEU A 39 30.06 -4.26 -4.12
CA LEU A 39 31.06 -5.30 -3.87
C LEU A 39 31.82 -5.68 -5.15
N LEU A 40 31.11 -5.78 -6.28
CA LEU A 40 31.71 -6.12 -7.58
C LEU A 40 32.67 -5.04 -8.07
N ILE A 41 32.33 -3.76 -7.90
CA ILE A 41 33.26 -2.64 -8.15
C ILE A 41 34.48 -2.75 -7.24
N GLY A 42 34.27 -3.00 -5.94
CA GLY A 42 35.35 -3.17 -4.98
C GLY A 42 36.32 -4.27 -5.39
N LEU A 43 35.81 -5.43 -5.82
CA LEU A 43 36.62 -6.57 -6.27
C LEU A 43 37.38 -6.28 -7.58
N LEU A 44 36.72 -5.67 -8.57
CA LEU A 44 37.34 -5.36 -9.86
C LEU A 44 38.36 -4.22 -9.78
N SER A 45 38.19 -3.31 -8.81
CA SER A 45 39.16 -2.25 -8.54
C SER A 45 40.54 -2.80 -8.12
N THR A 46 40.60 -4.01 -7.56
CA THR A 46 41.86 -4.67 -7.19
C THR A 46 42.59 -5.29 -8.39
N LYS A 47 41.90 -5.53 -9.52
CA LYS A 47 42.45 -6.20 -10.71
C LYS A 47 42.76 -5.23 -11.87
N ASP A 48 42.84 -3.92 -11.62
CA ASP A 48 43.12 -2.87 -12.62
C ASP A 48 42.35 -3.03 -13.94
N THR A 49 41.10 -3.51 -13.86
CA THR A 49 40.26 -3.74 -15.05
C THR A 49 39.48 -2.47 -15.38
N ALA A 50 40.20 -1.44 -15.84
CA ALA A 50 39.66 -0.11 -16.12
C ALA A 50 38.59 -0.08 -17.25
N LYS A 51 38.54 -1.12 -18.09
CA LYS A 51 37.60 -1.18 -19.22
C LYS A 51 36.15 -1.49 -18.81
N SER A 52 35.94 -2.09 -17.64
CA SER A 52 34.60 -2.52 -17.19
C SER A 52 33.92 -1.53 -16.23
N THR A 53 34.65 -0.56 -15.69
CA THR A 53 34.15 0.48 -14.79
C THR A 53 33.00 1.32 -15.36
N PRO A 54 33.00 1.79 -16.63
CA PRO A 54 31.89 2.58 -17.15
C PRO A 54 30.58 1.77 -17.22
N LEU A 55 30.66 0.47 -17.53
CA LEU A 55 29.51 -0.43 -17.55
C LEU A 55 28.88 -0.56 -16.16
N LEU A 56 29.70 -0.68 -15.11
CA LEU A 56 29.24 -0.80 -13.73
C LEU A 56 28.56 0.47 -13.22
N ILE A 57 29.07 1.64 -13.59
CA ILE A 57 28.47 2.94 -13.25
C ILE A 57 27.08 3.06 -13.89
N VAL A 58 26.94 2.69 -15.17
CA VAL A 58 25.63 2.65 -15.84
C VAL A 58 24.67 1.70 -15.13
N LEU A 59 25.16 0.52 -14.71
CA LEU A 59 24.37 -0.47 -13.96
C LEU A 59 23.82 0.07 -12.64
N ILE A 60 24.59 0.90 -11.93
CA ILE A 60 24.17 1.53 -10.66
C ILE A 60 23.12 2.62 -10.89
N VAL A 61 23.30 3.43 -11.93
CA VAL A 61 22.29 4.43 -12.32
C VAL A 61 20.99 3.73 -12.73
N LEU A 62 21.09 2.64 -13.49
CA LEU A 62 19.94 1.85 -13.92
C LEU A 62 19.20 1.21 -12.73
N THR A 63 19.90 0.68 -11.72
CA THR A 63 19.24 0.14 -10.52
C THR A 63 18.51 1.20 -9.72
N ILE A 64 19.07 2.40 -9.57
CA ILE A 64 18.39 3.52 -8.88
C ILE A 64 17.16 3.97 -9.68
N TRP A 65 17.29 4.10 -11.00
CA TRP A 65 16.18 4.45 -11.89
C TRP A 65 15.06 3.40 -11.82
N PHE A 66 15.42 2.13 -11.92
CA PHE A 66 14.48 1.02 -11.83
C PHE A 66 13.78 1.00 -10.46
N HIS A 67 14.49 1.27 -9.37
CA HIS A 67 13.88 1.40 -8.04
C HIS A 67 12.81 2.50 -8.01
N LYS A 68 13.08 3.68 -8.58
CA LYS A 68 12.09 4.78 -8.67
C LYS A 68 10.88 4.41 -9.53
N LEU A 69 11.10 3.77 -10.67
CA LEU A 69 10.01 3.27 -11.51
C LEU A 69 9.16 2.25 -10.77
N CYS A 70 9.78 1.28 -10.11
CA CYS A 70 9.06 0.27 -9.35
C CYS A 70 8.24 0.88 -8.22
N LYS A 71 8.81 1.86 -7.52
CA LYS A 71 8.12 2.58 -6.44
C LYS A 71 6.90 3.34 -6.97
N GLY A 72 7.05 4.12 -8.04
CA GLY A 72 5.95 4.89 -8.60
C GLY A 72 4.84 4.03 -9.21
N ARG A 73 5.19 2.94 -9.88
CA ARG A 73 4.22 2.12 -10.64
C ARG A 73 3.53 1.06 -9.80
N PHE A 74 4.28 0.35 -8.94
CA PHE A 74 3.75 -0.84 -8.28
C PHE A 74 3.29 -0.57 -6.85
N GLU A 75 3.94 0.33 -6.10
CA GLU A 75 3.52 0.63 -4.72
C GLU A 75 2.07 1.14 -4.67
N SER A 76 1.66 1.96 -5.64
CA SER A 76 0.29 2.48 -5.68
C SER A 76 -0.77 1.38 -5.83
N VAL A 77 -0.47 0.29 -6.54
CA VAL A 77 -1.42 -0.81 -6.78
C VAL A 77 -1.59 -1.67 -5.53
N PHE A 78 -0.54 -1.83 -4.73
CA PHE A 78 -0.59 -2.65 -3.51
C PHE A 78 -1.12 -1.89 -2.28
N VAL A 79 -1.02 -0.56 -2.27
CA VAL A 79 -1.44 0.27 -1.12
C VAL A 79 -2.82 0.89 -1.31
N LYS A 80 -3.19 1.24 -2.54
CA LYS A 80 -4.46 1.90 -2.84
C LYS A 80 -5.30 1.01 -3.75
N PHE A 81 -6.49 0.66 -3.26
CA PHE A 81 -7.47 -0.03 -4.08
C PHE A 81 -8.17 0.99 -5.01
N PRO A 82 -8.16 0.79 -6.34
CA PRO A 82 -8.80 1.71 -7.27
C PRO A 82 -10.33 1.65 -7.13
N LEU A 83 -10.98 2.80 -7.30
CA LEU A 83 -12.43 2.90 -7.16
C LEU A 83 -13.19 2.12 -8.25
N GLU A 84 -12.61 2.05 -9.45
CA GLU A 84 -13.20 1.30 -10.58
C GLU A 84 -13.39 -0.17 -10.23
N ASP A 85 -12.34 -0.83 -9.72
CA ASP A 85 -12.41 -2.23 -9.30
C ASP A 85 -13.39 -2.42 -8.13
N ALA A 86 -13.53 -1.44 -7.24
CA ALA A 86 -14.50 -1.48 -6.14
C ALA A 86 -15.94 -1.46 -6.65
N VAL A 87 -16.25 -0.60 -7.61
CA VAL A 87 -17.59 -0.51 -8.21
C VAL A 87 -17.92 -1.77 -9.00
N VAL A 88 -16.95 -2.33 -9.73
CA VAL A 88 -17.14 -3.59 -10.45
C VAL A 88 -17.44 -4.72 -9.46
N LYS A 89 -16.66 -4.83 -8.38
CA LYS A 89 -16.88 -5.86 -7.35
C LYS A 89 -18.25 -5.73 -6.68
N ASP A 90 -18.63 -4.51 -6.29
CA ASP A 90 -19.95 -4.23 -5.68
C ASP A 90 -21.11 -4.58 -6.62
N THR A 91 -20.97 -4.28 -7.92
CA THR A 91 -21.98 -4.63 -8.91
C THR A 91 -22.14 -6.15 -9.05
N VAL A 92 -21.02 -6.87 -9.11
CA VAL A 92 -21.02 -8.33 -9.22
C VAL A 92 -21.64 -8.97 -7.97
N GLU A 93 -21.28 -8.52 -6.78
CA GLU A 93 -21.87 -9.00 -5.52
C GLU A 93 -23.38 -8.76 -5.49
N ARG A 94 -23.84 -7.57 -5.87
CA ARG A 94 -25.27 -7.23 -5.92
C ARG A 94 -26.06 -8.06 -6.93
N THR A 95 -25.43 -8.48 -8.04
CA THR A 95 -26.06 -9.38 -9.01
C THR A 95 -26.09 -10.84 -8.55
N THR A 96 -25.11 -11.25 -7.74
CA THR A 96 -24.98 -12.64 -7.28
C THR A 96 -25.89 -12.90 -6.09
N GLU A 97 -25.98 -11.97 -5.14
CA GLU A 97 -26.74 -12.11 -3.90
C GLU A 97 -27.61 -10.86 -3.62
N PRO A 98 -28.76 -10.71 -4.30
CA PRO A 98 -29.55 -9.47 -4.23
C PRO A 98 -30.27 -9.25 -2.89
N ASN A 99 -30.44 -10.28 -2.07
CA ASN A 99 -31.13 -10.20 -0.77
C ASN A 99 -30.16 -10.26 0.44
N PHE A 100 -28.86 -10.00 0.24
CA PHE A 100 -27.87 -10.08 1.29
C PHE A 100 -27.92 -8.86 2.23
N ASN A 101 -28.22 -9.08 3.51
CA ASN A 101 -28.31 -8.02 4.52
C ASN A 101 -26.93 -7.68 5.10
N LEU A 102 -26.22 -6.72 4.49
CA LEU A 102 -24.90 -6.25 4.96
C LEU A 102 -24.91 -5.77 6.42
N LYS A 103 -25.96 -5.06 6.84
CA LYS A 103 -26.05 -4.46 8.18
C LYS A 103 -26.00 -5.52 9.28
N GLU A 104 -26.74 -6.61 9.09
CA GLU A 104 -26.76 -7.72 10.04
C GLU A 104 -25.43 -8.49 10.03
N TYR A 105 -24.87 -8.74 8.84
CA TYR A 105 -23.58 -9.41 8.70
C TYR A 105 -22.41 -8.66 9.37
N LEU A 106 -22.39 -7.33 9.27
CA LEU A 106 -21.29 -6.50 9.78
C LEU A 106 -21.41 -6.13 11.27
N ARG A 107 -22.60 -6.27 11.87
CA ARG A 107 -22.89 -5.85 13.26
C ARG A 107 -21.88 -6.43 14.26
N ASP A 108 -21.58 -7.71 14.12
CA ASP A 108 -20.76 -8.46 15.08
C ASP A 108 -19.33 -8.75 14.58
N ALA A 109 -18.97 -8.26 13.39
CA ALA A 109 -17.74 -8.65 12.69
C ALA A 109 -16.44 -8.21 13.39
N TYR A 110 -16.49 -7.09 14.13
CA TYR A 110 -15.34 -6.52 14.84
C TYR A 110 -15.48 -6.55 16.37
N LEU A 111 -16.48 -7.27 16.90
CA LEU A 111 -16.60 -7.47 18.34
C LEU A 111 -15.42 -8.29 18.85
N HIS A 112 -14.89 -7.89 20.00
CA HIS A 112 -13.81 -8.61 20.64
C HIS A 112 -14.25 -10.07 20.92
N PRO A 113 -13.41 -11.09 20.68
CA PRO A 113 -13.81 -12.49 20.80
C PRO A 113 -14.47 -12.87 22.14
N VAL A 114 -14.05 -12.22 23.23
CA VAL A 114 -14.63 -12.42 24.58
C VAL A 114 -16.04 -11.84 24.71
N LEU A 115 -16.35 -10.75 23.99
CA LEU A 115 -17.67 -10.11 24.00
C LEU A 115 -18.68 -10.90 23.16
N LYS A 116 -18.22 -11.70 22.20
CA LYS A 116 -19.09 -12.57 21.40
C LYS A 116 -19.67 -13.75 22.19
N MET A 117 -19.04 -14.13 23.31
CA MET A 117 -19.50 -15.22 24.17
C MET A 117 -20.55 -14.79 25.19
N VAL A 118 -20.60 -13.49 25.49
CA VAL A 118 -21.64 -12.91 26.35
C VAL A 118 -22.69 -12.39 25.40
N GLU A 119 -23.79 -13.13 25.26
CA GLU A 119 -24.97 -12.71 24.50
C GLU A 119 -25.56 -11.48 25.22
N PHE A 120 -24.95 -10.31 25.01
CA PHE A 120 -25.58 -9.05 25.38
C PHE A 120 -26.81 -8.94 24.49
N GLU A 121 -27.99 -8.86 25.10
CA GLU A 121 -29.16 -8.30 24.45
C GLU A 121 -28.83 -6.85 24.11
N VAL A 122 -28.17 -6.64 22.96
CA VAL A 122 -27.85 -5.31 22.47
C VAL A 122 -29.20 -4.64 22.21
N PRO A 123 -29.54 -3.55 22.92
CA PRO A 123 -30.78 -2.83 22.69
C PRO A 123 -30.92 -2.50 21.20
N LYS A 124 -32.11 -2.68 20.62
CA LYS A 124 -32.40 -2.26 19.24
C LYS A 124 -31.90 -0.83 19.04
N GLU A 125 -30.85 -0.67 18.24
CA GLU A 125 -30.28 0.64 17.97
C GLU A 125 -31.30 1.49 17.23
N ILE A 126 -31.33 2.76 17.65
CA ILE A 126 -32.16 3.84 17.12
C ILE A 126 -31.85 3.98 15.63
N ASP A 127 -32.90 4.15 14.84
CA ASP A 127 -32.89 4.21 13.38
C ASP A 127 -32.06 5.40 12.87
N GLU A 128 -30.76 5.19 12.62
CA GLU A 128 -29.82 6.20 12.08
C GLU A 128 -30.12 6.58 10.62
N GLU A 129 -31.07 5.94 9.95
CA GLU A 129 -31.44 6.22 8.56
C GLU A 129 -32.01 7.64 8.36
N ASN A 130 -32.40 8.33 9.45
CA ASN A 130 -32.93 9.70 9.42
C ASN A 130 -31.94 10.81 9.79
N ASN A 131 -30.64 10.52 9.97
CA ASN A 131 -29.68 11.58 10.31
C ASN A 131 -29.21 12.33 9.04
N PRO A 132 -29.52 13.64 8.88
CA PRO A 132 -29.06 14.38 7.72
C PRO A 132 -27.53 14.44 7.69
N LEU A 133 -26.94 14.03 6.57
CA LEU A 133 -25.50 14.04 6.34
C LEU A 133 -24.94 15.45 6.56
N VAL A 134 -24.25 15.65 7.68
CA VAL A 134 -23.58 16.92 7.96
C VAL A 134 -22.32 17.00 7.09
N ALA A 135 -22.36 17.89 6.10
CA ALA A 135 -21.22 18.15 5.22
C ALA A 135 -20.00 18.58 6.05
N THR A 136 -19.01 17.69 6.18
CA THR A 136 -17.76 18.03 6.86
C THR A 136 -16.84 18.74 5.87
N LYS A 137 -16.65 20.05 6.04
CA LYS A 137 -15.62 20.79 5.31
C LYS A 137 -14.24 20.28 5.74
N ARG A 138 -13.59 19.48 4.90
CA ARG A 138 -12.16 19.21 5.02
C ARG A 138 -11.38 20.47 4.66
N THR A 139 -10.92 21.21 5.67
CA THR A 139 -9.92 22.28 5.49
C THR A 139 -8.56 21.63 5.25
N THR A 140 -8.15 21.56 3.99
CA THR A 140 -6.78 21.17 3.62
C THR A 140 -5.83 22.30 4.04
N GLN A 141 -5.25 22.20 5.22
CA GLN A 141 -4.20 23.13 5.65
C GLN A 141 -2.88 22.77 4.94
N ARG A 142 -2.66 23.36 3.76
CA ARG A 142 -1.37 23.34 3.07
C ARG A 142 -0.43 24.31 3.79
N SER A 143 0.28 23.82 4.81
CA SER A 143 1.36 24.58 5.46
C SER A 143 2.69 24.28 4.77
N SER A 144 3.16 25.25 3.99
CA SER A 144 4.59 25.48 3.79
C SER A 144 4.80 26.98 3.63
N LYS A 145 5.26 27.62 4.71
CA LYS A 145 5.73 29.01 4.71
C LYS A 145 7.06 29.09 3.95
N THR A 146 7.18 30.05 3.04
CA THR A 146 8.44 30.75 2.78
C THR A 146 8.13 32.21 2.51
N VAL A 147 8.69 33.07 3.37
CA VAL A 147 8.68 34.53 3.32
C VAL A 147 9.81 34.99 2.40
N SER A 148 9.56 35.98 1.55
CA SER A 148 10.57 36.95 1.13
C SER A 148 9.91 38.25 0.69
N ASN A 149 10.15 39.31 1.47
CA ASN A 149 9.75 40.70 1.21
C ASN A 149 10.44 41.27 -0.03
N GLY A 150 9.80 42.25 -0.67
CA GLY A 150 10.46 43.20 -1.57
C GLY A 150 9.52 44.29 -2.07
N THR A 151 9.56 45.45 -1.38
CA THR A 151 9.61 46.83 -1.92
C THR A 151 8.67 47.22 -3.07
N ALA A 152 7.64 48.04 -2.83
CA ALA A 152 7.64 49.52 -2.87
C ALA A 152 7.31 50.04 -4.29
N GLU A 153 6.07 50.50 -4.49
CA GLU A 153 5.68 51.25 -5.68
C GLU A 153 5.25 52.67 -5.27
N ASP A 154 5.96 53.62 -5.86
CA ASP A 154 5.80 55.07 -5.80
C ASP A 154 4.49 55.54 -6.45
N GLY A 155 4.00 56.69 -5.99
CA GLY A 155 2.84 57.36 -6.57
C GLY A 155 3.15 58.16 -7.83
N LEU A 156 2.16 58.24 -8.73
CA LEU A 156 1.40 59.46 -9.06
C LEU A 156 0.12 59.04 -9.79
#